data_AF-A0A843JW64-F1
#
_entry.id   AF-A0A843JW64-F1
#
_cell.length_a   1.000
_cell.length_b   1.000
_cell.length_c   1.000
_cell.angle_alpha   90.00
_cell.angle_beta   90.00
_cell.angle_gamma   90.00
#
_symmetry.space_group_name_H-M   'P 1'
#
loop_
_entity.id
_entity.type
_entity.pdbx_description
1 polymer ?
#
loop_
_entity_poly.entity_id
_entity_poly.type
_entity_poly.pdbx_seq_one_letter_code
_entity_poly.pdbx_strand_id
1 'polypeptide(L)'
;MKLKVTITGENVHNVGYRYFLMTSAIDQGLDGFNARNTMKGNEQQVVALIEGNEEAIAGFKKLAESQRPEHSLVSSIVFEDTNSNVMKTGEYAQVCTAIQLNKAIPLLLDMRDDLKEMKGDMKEMKGDIKEMKGDMKEMKGDMKEMKGDMKEMKGDMKVVRKNTDIIPQIHEEIKGMREDIQPGYAAQFRLVQADIRAIKERLGMS
;
A
#
# COMPACT_ATOMS: atom_id res chain seq x y z
N MET A 1 -49.85 21.35 -31.20
CA MET A 1 -50.02 19.94 -31.60
C MET A 1 -49.34 19.06 -30.58
N LYS A 2 -49.83 17.82 -30.40
CA LYS A 2 -49.30 16.88 -29.40
C LYS A 2 -49.04 15.53 -30.05
N LEU A 3 -47.84 15.00 -29.89
CA LEU A 3 -47.45 13.71 -30.44
C LEU A 3 -46.80 12.83 -29.40
N LYS A 4 -47.00 11.53 -29.58
CA LYS A 4 -46.26 10.47 -28.93
C LYS A 4 -45.26 9.90 -29.92
N VAL A 5 -44.00 9.83 -29.51
CA VAL A 5 -42.90 9.24 -30.25
C VAL A 5 -42.46 7.99 -29.52
N THR A 6 -42.49 6.84 -30.18
CA THR A 6 -42.04 5.56 -29.62
C THR A 6 -40.85 5.07 -30.41
N ILE A 7 -39.70 5.03 -29.76
CA ILE A 7 -38.45 4.51 -30.32
C ILE A 7 -38.23 3.13 -29.71
N THR A 8 -38.21 2.10 -30.54
CA THR A 8 -38.03 0.70 -30.13
C THR A 8 -36.72 0.18 -30.65
N GLY A 9 -36.02 -0.63 -29.86
CA GLY A 9 -34.79 -1.27 -30.30
C GLY A 9 -34.16 -2.16 -29.24
N GLU A 10 -33.11 -2.86 -29.63
CA GLU A 10 -32.35 -3.75 -28.74
C GLU A 10 -31.55 -2.96 -27.69
N ASN A 11 -31.06 -1.77 -28.06
CA ASN A 11 -30.29 -0.91 -27.17
C ASN A 11 -30.71 0.56 -27.32
N VAL A 12 -31.74 0.95 -26.58
CA VAL A 12 -32.24 2.35 -26.55
C VAL A 12 -32.32 2.91 -25.13
N HIS A 13 -32.13 2.08 -24.12
CA HIS A 13 -31.96 2.49 -22.73
C HIS A 13 -30.48 2.71 -22.43
N ASN A 14 -30.17 3.51 -21.40
CA ASN A 14 -28.82 3.78 -20.90
C ASN A 14 -27.80 4.37 -21.90
N VAL A 15 -28.19 4.63 -23.15
CA VAL A 15 -27.40 5.32 -24.18
C VAL A 15 -27.69 6.82 -24.26
N GLY A 16 -28.29 7.40 -23.22
CA GLY A 16 -28.60 8.84 -23.19
C GLY A 16 -29.78 9.28 -24.07
N TYR A 17 -30.56 8.35 -24.64
CA TYR A 17 -31.62 8.65 -25.61
C TYR A 17 -32.65 9.68 -25.12
N ARG A 18 -33.11 9.58 -23.86
CA ARG A 18 -34.05 10.55 -23.28
C ARG A 18 -33.48 11.97 -23.21
N TYR A 19 -32.18 12.09 -22.94
CA TYR A 19 -31.50 13.39 -22.90
C TYR A 19 -31.31 13.94 -24.30
N PHE A 20 -30.88 13.09 -25.25
CA PHE A 20 -30.78 13.44 -26.66
C PHE A 20 -32.08 14.02 -27.22
N LEU A 21 -33.22 13.38 -26.96
CA LEU A 21 -34.53 13.88 -27.38
C LEU A 21 -34.90 15.18 -26.64
N MET A 22 -34.60 15.30 -25.36
CA MET A 22 -34.87 16.52 -24.60
C MET A 22 -34.09 17.72 -25.15
N THR A 23 -32.81 17.55 -25.47
CA THR A 23 -32.00 18.61 -26.09
C THR A 23 -32.60 19.04 -27.41
N SER A 24 -32.97 18.09 -28.27
CA SER A 24 -33.68 18.41 -29.52
C SER A 24 -34.99 19.16 -29.25
N ALA A 25 -35.76 18.77 -28.24
CA ALA A 25 -37.00 19.47 -27.91
C ALA A 25 -36.77 20.92 -27.49
N ILE A 26 -35.70 21.19 -26.75
CA ILE A 26 -35.30 22.55 -26.36
C ILE A 26 -34.85 23.33 -27.60
N ASP A 27 -33.98 22.75 -28.43
CA ASP A 27 -33.42 23.40 -29.62
C ASP A 27 -34.50 23.76 -30.65
N GLN A 28 -35.55 22.93 -30.76
CA GLN A 28 -36.70 23.18 -31.63
C GLN A 28 -37.77 24.07 -30.98
N GLY A 29 -37.62 24.43 -29.70
CA GLY A 29 -38.57 25.29 -28.99
C GLY A 29 -39.92 24.63 -28.71
N LEU A 30 -39.94 23.33 -28.39
CA LEU A 30 -41.15 22.63 -28.00
C LEU A 30 -41.67 23.14 -26.64
N ASP A 31 -42.96 23.44 -26.56
CA ASP A 31 -43.65 23.90 -25.36
C ASP A 31 -43.65 22.84 -24.25
N GLY A 32 -43.86 21.58 -24.65
CA GLY A 32 -43.93 20.44 -23.74
C GLY A 32 -43.06 19.28 -24.17
N PHE A 33 -42.43 18.63 -23.19
CA PHE A 33 -41.62 17.45 -23.39
C PHE A 33 -41.68 16.52 -22.16
N ASN A 34 -41.81 15.22 -22.40
CA ASN A 34 -41.61 14.19 -21.39
C ASN A 34 -41.07 12.94 -22.07
N ALA A 35 -40.06 12.28 -21.50
CA ALA A 35 -39.60 11.00 -22.01
C ALA A 35 -39.40 9.95 -20.91
N ARG A 36 -39.76 8.71 -21.21
CA ARG A 36 -39.62 7.57 -20.30
C ARG A 36 -39.15 6.33 -21.03
N ASN A 37 -38.39 5.52 -20.30
CA ASN A 37 -38.02 4.20 -20.75
C ASN A 37 -39.16 3.23 -20.37
N THR A 38 -39.63 2.45 -21.34
CA THR A 38 -40.63 1.40 -21.17
C THR A 38 -40.15 0.12 -21.85
N MET A 39 -40.89 -0.97 -21.64
CA MET A 39 -40.65 -2.25 -22.31
C MET A 39 -41.92 -2.66 -23.07
N LYS A 40 -41.77 -3.27 -24.23
CA LYS A 40 -42.85 -3.96 -24.95
C LYS A 40 -42.43 -5.42 -25.14
N GLY A 41 -42.92 -6.29 -24.27
CA GLY A 41 -42.35 -7.64 -24.15
C GLY A 41 -40.89 -7.55 -23.70
N ASN A 42 -39.98 -8.10 -24.50
CA ASN A 42 -38.54 -8.08 -24.23
C ASN A 42 -37.78 -6.93 -24.94
N GLU A 43 -38.45 -6.14 -25.77
CA GLU A 43 -37.82 -5.03 -26.48
C GLU A 43 -37.84 -3.74 -25.65
N GLN A 44 -36.72 -3.01 -25.70
CA GLN A 44 -36.60 -1.72 -25.05
C GLN A 44 -37.32 -0.66 -25.87
N GLN A 45 -38.01 0.24 -25.16
CA GLN A 45 -38.68 1.38 -25.76
C GLN A 45 -38.34 2.68 -25.04
N VAL A 46 -38.16 3.76 -25.80
CA VAL A 46 -38.16 5.13 -25.30
C VAL A 46 -39.41 5.80 -25.84
N VAL A 47 -40.30 6.19 -24.94
CA VAL A 47 -41.55 6.88 -25.28
C VAL A 47 -41.41 8.33 -24.87
N ALA A 48 -41.46 9.23 -25.86
CA ALA A 48 -41.50 10.66 -25.65
C ALA A 48 -42.89 11.22 -25.99
N LEU A 49 -43.40 12.13 -25.16
CA LEU A 49 -44.56 12.96 -25.44
C LEU A 49 -44.04 14.36 -25.72
N ILE A 50 -44.48 14.95 -26.82
CA ILE A 50 -44.07 16.29 -27.26
C ILE A 50 -45.28 17.16 -27.53
N GLU A 51 -45.15 18.45 -27.22
CA GLU A 51 -46.14 19.48 -27.51
C GLU A 51 -45.45 20.70 -28.10
N GLY A 52 -45.98 21.23 -29.19
CA GLY A 52 -45.46 22.43 -29.84
C GLY A 52 -46.22 22.82 -31.09
N ASN A 53 -45.77 23.87 -31.76
CA ASN A 53 -46.27 24.26 -33.08
C ASN A 53 -45.81 23.25 -34.17
N GLU A 54 -46.36 23.39 -35.37
CA GLU A 54 -46.12 22.46 -36.48
C GLU A 54 -44.64 22.44 -36.93
N GLU A 55 -44.00 23.61 -36.99
CA GLU A 55 -42.60 23.76 -37.39
C GLU A 55 -41.63 23.07 -36.42
N ALA A 56 -41.80 23.33 -35.11
CA ALA A 56 -40.99 22.72 -34.06
C ALA A 56 -41.13 21.20 -34.04
N ILE A 57 -42.35 20.69 -34.21
CA ILE A 57 -42.61 19.24 -34.31
C ILE A 57 -41.98 18.64 -35.57
N ALA A 58 -42.07 19.31 -36.71
CA ALA A 58 -41.46 18.84 -37.95
C ALA A 58 -39.93 18.76 -37.82
N GLY A 59 -39.31 19.77 -37.21
CA GLY A 59 -37.88 19.77 -36.89
C GLY A 59 -37.48 18.63 -35.96
N PHE A 60 -38.27 18.40 -34.90
CA PHE A 60 -38.05 17.29 -33.96
C PHE A 60 -38.14 15.92 -34.65
N LYS A 61 -39.18 15.69 -35.48
CA LYS A 61 -39.35 14.44 -36.24
C LYS A 61 -38.14 14.16 -37.12
N LYS A 62 -37.72 15.16 -37.89
CA LYS A 62 -36.56 15.06 -38.77
C LYS A 62 -35.30 14.66 -38.00
N LEU A 63 -35.06 15.25 -36.82
CA LEU A 63 -33.91 14.89 -35.99
C LEU A 63 -34.03 13.46 -35.45
N ALA A 64 -35.20 13.08 -34.92
CA ALA A 64 -35.42 11.74 -34.37
C ALA A 64 -35.24 10.62 -35.42
N GLU A 65 -35.55 10.91 -36.68
CA GLU A 65 -35.37 9.96 -37.79
C GLU A 65 -33.94 9.94 -38.35
N SER A 66 -33.25 11.08 -38.36
CA SER A 66 -31.92 11.22 -39.00
C SER A 66 -30.74 11.02 -38.05
N GLN A 67 -30.91 11.22 -36.75
CA GLN A 67 -29.84 11.19 -35.76
C GLN A 67 -30.22 10.37 -34.55
N ARG A 68 -29.21 9.75 -33.92
CA ARG A 68 -29.38 8.88 -32.75
C ARG A 68 -28.15 8.97 -31.85
N PRO A 69 -28.27 8.68 -30.55
CA PRO A 69 -27.12 8.57 -29.66
C PRO A 69 -26.14 7.49 -30.11
N GLU A 70 -24.87 7.67 -29.76
CA GLU A 70 -23.82 6.67 -30.00
C GLU A 70 -24.18 5.33 -29.34
N HIS A 71 -23.86 4.23 -30.02
CA HIS A 71 -24.15 2.85 -29.60
C HIS A 71 -25.63 2.47 -29.47
N SER A 72 -26.56 3.32 -29.89
CA SER A 72 -27.98 2.96 -29.93
C SER A 72 -28.29 1.99 -31.08
N LEU A 73 -29.12 0.99 -30.81
CA LEU A 73 -29.62 0.03 -31.80
C LEU A 73 -31.14 0.18 -31.87
N VAL A 74 -31.61 0.94 -32.86
CA VAL A 74 -33.03 1.26 -33.07
C VAL A 74 -33.61 0.40 -34.18
N SER A 75 -34.69 -0.31 -33.87
CA SER A 75 -35.44 -1.17 -34.79
C SER A 75 -36.59 -0.41 -35.47
N SER A 76 -37.28 0.47 -34.73
CA SER A 76 -38.40 1.25 -35.30
C SER A 76 -38.66 2.55 -34.56
N ILE A 77 -39.16 3.56 -35.27
CA ILE A 77 -39.65 4.82 -34.71
C ILE A 77 -41.10 5.01 -35.18
N VAL A 78 -42.00 5.28 -34.23
CA VAL A 78 -43.43 5.46 -34.51
C VAL A 78 -43.89 6.79 -33.93
N PHE A 79 -44.65 7.55 -34.73
CA PHE A 79 -45.27 8.81 -34.33
C PHE A 79 -46.79 8.64 -34.31
N GLU A 80 -47.42 8.99 -33.20
CA GLU A 80 -48.86 8.87 -33.00
C GLU A 80 -49.40 10.19 -32.44
N ASP A 81 -50.58 10.62 -32.88
CA ASP A 81 -51.28 11.73 -32.24
C ASP A 81 -51.66 11.36 -30.80
N THR A 82 -51.61 12.33 -29.89
CA THR A 82 -51.97 12.10 -28.49
C THR A 82 -52.69 13.29 -27.89
N ASN A 83 -53.69 13.01 -27.05
CA ASN A 83 -54.38 14.02 -26.24
C ASN A 83 -53.82 14.08 -24.81
N SER A 84 -52.72 13.38 -24.53
CA SER A 84 -52.10 13.35 -23.21
C SER A 84 -51.62 14.75 -22.79
N ASN A 85 -51.65 15.05 -21.50
CA ASN A 85 -50.99 16.24 -20.99
C ASN A 85 -49.47 16.06 -21.08
N VAL A 86 -48.77 17.07 -21.62
CA VAL A 86 -47.31 17.08 -21.71
C VAL A 86 -46.81 18.17 -20.79
N MET A 87 -45.91 17.83 -19.88
CA MET A 87 -45.33 18.82 -18.96
C MET A 87 -44.42 19.78 -19.73
N LYS A 88 -44.19 20.97 -19.18
CA LYS A 88 -43.32 21.95 -19.83
C LYS A 88 -41.91 21.39 -19.99
N THR A 89 -41.28 21.67 -21.12
CA THR A 89 -39.93 21.18 -21.43
C THR A 89 -38.92 21.52 -20.32
N GLY A 90 -38.99 22.74 -19.77
CA GLY A 90 -38.15 23.17 -18.65
C GLY A 90 -38.39 22.39 -17.34
N GLU A 91 -39.62 21.98 -17.05
CA GLU A 91 -39.94 21.19 -15.86
C GLU A 91 -39.36 19.77 -15.97
N TYR A 92 -39.44 19.15 -17.15
CA TYR A 92 -38.82 17.84 -17.38
C TYR A 92 -37.28 17.90 -17.24
N ALA A 93 -36.65 18.98 -17.70
CA ALA A 93 -35.21 19.20 -17.51
C ALA A 93 -34.82 19.30 -16.01
N GLN A 94 -35.64 19.96 -15.20
CA GLN A 94 -35.45 20.02 -13.74
C GLN A 94 -35.58 18.64 -13.09
N VAL A 95 -36.59 17.86 -13.47
CA VAL A 95 -36.78 16.48 -12.96
C VAL A 95 -35.58 15.61 -13.31
N CYS A 96 -35.10 15.68 -14.55
CA CYS A 96 -33.90 14.95 -14.96
C CYS A 96 -32.68 15.35 -14.13
N THR A 97 -32.48 16.65 -13.87
CA THR A 97 -31.39 17.15 -13.03
C THR A 97 -31.48 16.60 -11.61
N ALA A 98 -32.67 16.63 -10.99
CA ALA A 98 -32.89 16.06 -9.66
C ALA A 98 -32.59 14.55 -9.59
N ILE A 99 -32.99 13.79 -10.61
CA ILE A 99 -32.69 12.35 -10.69
C ILE A 99 -31.17 12.11 -10.79
N GLN A 100 -30.45 12.91 -11.58
CA GLN A 100 -28.99 12.76 -11.69
C GLN A 100 -28.29 13.13 -10.38
N LEU A 101 -28.74 14.19 -9.70
CA LEU A 101 -28.24 14.55 -8.37
C LEU A 101 -28.47 13.44 -7.35
N ASN A 102 -29.66 12.83 -7.33
CA ASN A 102 -29.97 11.71 -6.44
C ASN A 102 -29.08 10.48 -6.69
N LYS A 103 -28.62 10.25 -7.92
CA LYS A 103 -27.64 9.21 -8.22
C LYS A 103 -26.21 9.59 -7.81
N ALA A 104 -25.87 10.87 -7.89
CA ALA A 104 -24.57 11.38 -7.49
C ALA A 104 -24.38 11.40 -5.97
N ILE A 105 -25.44 11.67 -5.19
CA ILE A 105 -25.37 11.79 -3.72
C ILE A 105 -24.74 10.55 -3.05
N PRO A 106 -25.18 9.29 -3.32
CA PRO A 106 -24.54 8.11 -2.74
C PRO A 106 -23.06 8.00 -3.09
N LEU A 107 -22.70 8.22 -4.36
CA LEU A 107 -21.30 8.20 -4.82
C LEU A 107 -20.44 9.24 -4.07
N LEU A 108 -20.98 10.44 -3.85
CA LEU A 108 -20.28 11.49 -3.09
C LEU A 108 -20.14 11.15 -1.60
N LEU A 109 -21.12 10.45 -1.01
CA LEU A 109 -21.04 9.96 0.37
C LEU A 109 -19.98 8.87 0.50
N ASP A 110 -19.94 7.92 -0.44
CA ASP A 110 -18.94 6.85 -0.48
C ASP A 110 -17.53 7.45 -0.62
N MET A 111 -17.33 8.35 -1.60
CA MET A 111 -16.06 9.07 -1.78
C MET A 111 -15.63 9.84 -0.52
N ARG A 112 -16.56 10.43 0.22
CA ARG A 112 -16.26 11.14 1.47
C ARG A 112 -15.75 10.16 2.53
N ASP A 113 -16.30 8.97 2.60
CA ASP A 113 -15.93 7.99 3.61
C ASP A 113 -14.59 7.31 3.24
N ASP A 114 -14.33 7.03 1.96
CA ASP A 114 -13.00 6.62 1.46
C ASP A 114 -11.92 7.66 1.82
N LEU A 115 -12.21 8.96 1.64
CA LEU A 115 -11.28 10.02 2.00
C LEU A 115 -11.00 10.10 3.51
N LYS A 116 -11.94 9.70 4.36
CA LYS A 116 -11.71 9.62 5.81
C LYS A 116 -10.82 8.43 6.16
N GLU A 117 -11.05 7.28 5.53
CA GLU A 117 -10.23 6.07 5.72
C GLU A 117 -8.78 6.35 5.31
N MET A 118 -8.56 6.89 4.11
CA MET A 118 -7.22 7.26 3.63
C MET A 118 -6.50 8.25 4.57
N LYS A 119 -7.24 9.15 5.23
CA LYS A 119 -6.68 10.05 6.25
C LYS A 119 -6.30 9.32 7.54
N GLY A 120 -7.05 8.27 7.90
CA GLY A 120 -6.72 7.34 8.98
C GLY A 120 -5.41 6.61 8.68
N ASP A 121 -5.33 5.95 7.53
CA ASP A 121 -4.13 5.21 7.09
C ASP A 121 -2.88 6.11 7.06
N MET A 122 -3.01 7.33 6.55
CA MET A 122 -1.89 8.28 6.53
C MET A 122 -1.45 8.71 7.95
N LYS A 123 -2.35 8.68 8.94
CA LYS A 123 -2.00 8.94 10.34
C LYS A 123 -1.28 7.74 10.96
N GLU A 124 -1.73 6.53 10.67
CA GLU A 124 -1.08 5.29 11.12
C GLU A 124 0.33 5.16 10.54
N MET A 125 0.49 5.33 9.22
CA MET A 125 1.80 5.32 8.56
C MET A 125 2.77 6.35 9.15
N LYS A 126 2.28 7.53 9.57
CA LYS A 126 3.12 8.52 10.27
C LYS A 126 3.56 8.05 11.66
N GLY A 127 2.72 7.28 12.35
CA GLY A 127 3.04 6.59 13.60
C GLY A 127 4.17 5.59 13.39
N ASP A 128 4.01 4.68 12.43
CA ASP A 128 4.99 3.63 12.12
C ASP A 128 6.35 4.22 11.73
N ILE A 129 6.36 5.28 10.91
CA ILE A 129 7.59 5.99 10.54
C ILE A 129 8.28 6.59 11.78
N LYS A 130 7.53 7.04 12.79
CA LYS A 130 8.09 7.60 14.02
C LYS A 130 8.69 6.49 14.89
N GLU A 131 8.03 5.35 14.99
CA GLU A 131 8.51 4.16 15.71
C GLU A 131 9.81 3.64 15.08
N MET A 132 9.82 3.41 13.75
CA MET A 132 11.00 2.96 13.02
C MET A 132 12.20 3.92 13.18
N LYS A 133 11.95 5.24 13.31
CA LYS A 133 13.00 6.22 13.61
C LYS A 133 13.54 6.09 15.04
N GLY A 134 12.71 5.66 15.99
CA GLY A 134 13.10 5.29 17.35
C GLY A 134 14.04 4.09 17.33
N ASP A 135 13.61 3.00 16.73
CA ASP A 135 14.39 1.74 16.63
C ASP A 135 15.75 1.98 15.96
N MET A 136 15.78 2.77 14.90
CA MET A 136 17.03 3.11 14.22
C MET A 136 18.00 3.93 15.10
N LYS A 137 17.48 4.71 16.07
CA LYS A 137 18.34 5.40 17.05
C LYS A 137 18.88 4.44 18.10
N GLU A 138 18.06 3.53 18.59
CA GLU A 138 18.45 2.49 19.55
C GLU A 138 19.54 1.60 18.97
N MET A 139 19.33 1.05 17.77
CA MET A 139 20.33 0.24 17.07
C MET A 139 21.67 0.98 16.83
N LYS A 140 21.62 2.32 16.65
CA LYS A 140 22.85 3.14 16.57
C LYS A 140 23.55 3.28 17.92
N GLY A 141 22.81 3.27 19.03
CA GLY A 141 23.31 3.20 20.39
C GLY A 141 24.05 1.88 20.62
N ASP A 142 23.38 0.76 20.37
CA ASP A 142 23.93 -0.59 20.56
C ASP A 142 25.20 -0.80 19.73
N MET A 143 25.21 -0.32 18.48
CA MET A 143 26.40 -0.41 17.63
C MET A 143 27.59 0.42 18.17
N LYS A 144 27.34 1.52 18.90
CA LYS A 144 28.42 2.27 19.56
C LYS A 144 28.95 1.54 20.79
N GLU A 145 28.06 0.95 21.59
CA GLU A 145 28.42 0.15 22.76
C GLU A 145 29.27 -1.05 22.36
N MET A 146 28.81 -1.84 21.39
CA MET A 146 29.57 -2.99 20.86
C MET A 146 30.95 -2.59 20.31
N LYS A 147 31.09 -1.38 19.73
CA LYS A 147 32.40 -0.85 19.31
C LYS A 147 33.30 -0.48 20.51
N GLY A 148 32.72 -0.05 21.62
CA GLY A 148 33.40 0.16 22.90
C GLY A 148 33.95 -1.16 23.42
N ASP A 149 33.08 -2.16 23.57
CA ASP A 149 33.44 -3.49 24.07
C ASP A 149 34.54 -4.14 23.24
N MET A 150 34.45 -4.04 21.91
CA MET A 150 35.48 -4.58 21.02
C MET A 150 36.85 -3.87 21.19
N LYS A 151 36.87 -2.59 21.55
CA LYS A 151 38.12 -1.87 21.86
C LYS A 151 38.70 -2.33 23.19
N GLU A 152 37.87 -2.51 24.21
CA GLU A 152 38.26 -3.02 25.53
C GLU A 152 38.86 -4.42 25.40
N MET A 153 38.15 -5.34 24.75
CA MET A 153 38.62 -6.70 24.51
C MET A 153 39.95 -6.74 23.72
N LYS A 154 40.15 -5.83 22.77
CA LYS A 154 41.45 -5.67 22.08
C LYS A 154 42.56 -5.19 23.02
N GLY A 155 42.23 -4.34 24.00
CA GLY A 155 43.13 -3.92 25.07
C GLY A 155 43.53 -5.10 25.93
N ASP A 156 42.56 -5.86 26.43
CA ASP A 156 42.78 -7.03 27.28
C ASP A 156 43.63 -8.08 26.58
N MET A 157 43.34 -8.36 25.30
CA MET A 157 44.11 -9.32 24.50
C MET A 157 45.58 -8.88 24.34
N LYS A 158 45.88 -7.58 24.29
CA LYS A 158 47.27 -7.08 24.29
C LYS A 158 47.95 -7.31 25.64
N VAL A 159 47.24 -7.14 26.75
CA VAL A 159 47.77 -7.40 28.09
C VAL A 159 48.08 -8.89 28.26
N VAL A 160 47.12 -9.76 27.90
CA VAL A 160 47.32 -11.22 27.92
C VAL A 160 48.51 -11.61 27.05
N ARG A 161 48.64 -11.05 25.85
CA ARG A 161 49.78 -11.33 24.97
C ARG A 161 51.11 -10.93 25.59
N LYS A 162 51.23 -9.72 26.17
CA LYS A 162 52.45 -9.30 26.87
C LYS A 162 52.83 -10.25 28.02
N ASN A 163 51.83 -10.69 28.79
CA ASN A 163 52.05 -11.63 29.90
C ASN A 163 52.47 -13.01 29.40
N THR A 164 52.00 -13.45 28.24
CA THR A 164 52.39 -14.74 27.65
C THR A 164 53.75 -14.66 26.94
N ASP A 165 54.11 -13.52 26.34
CA ASP A 165 55.38 -13.32 25.63
C ASP A 165 56.62 -13.44 26.54
N ILE A 166 56.48 -13.20 27.86
CA ILE A 166 57.59 -13.34 28.83
C ILE A 166 57.80 -14.79 29.31
N ILE A 167 56.85 -15.70 29.08
CA ILE A 167 56.92 -17.09 29.57
C ILE A 167 58.18 -17.82 29.07
N PRO A 168 58.60 -17.70 27.79
CA PRO A 168 59.83 -18.34 27.31
C PRO A 168 61.09 -17.85 28.04
N GLN A 169 61.16 -16.56 28.40
CA GLN A 169 62.31 -16.01 29.15
C GLN A 169 62.35 -16.59 30.56
N ILE A 170 61.21 -16.60 31.26
CA ILE A 170 61.07 -17.24 32.58
C ILE A 170 61.43 -18.73 32.51
N HIS A 171 61.02 -19.41 31.43
CA HIS A 171 61.36 -20.82 31.23
C HIS A 171 62.87 -21.05 31.10
N GLU A 172 63.57 -20.23 30.32
CA GLU A 172 65.03 -20.30 30.19
C GLU A 172 65.75 -19.92 31.49
N GLU A 173 65.27 -18.90 32.23
CA GLU A 173 65.81 -18.56 33.56
C GLU A 173 65.68 -19.73 34.54
N ILE A 174 64.51 -20.38 34.60
CA ILE A 174 64.29 -21.57 35.43
C ILE A 174 65.21 -22.71 35.01
N LYS A 175 65.38 -22.94 33.71
CA LYS A 175 66.26 -23.97 33.18
C LYS A 175 67.72 -23.70 33.54
N GLY A 176 68.20 -22.47 33.39
CA GLY A 176 69.55 -22.05 33.79
C GLY A 176 69.79 -22.24 35.29
N MET A 177 68.87 -21.77 36.14
CA MET A 177 68.96 -22.01 37.59
C MET A 177 69.01 -23.50 37.94
N ARG A 178 68.23 -24.33 37.24
CA ARG A 178 68.27 -25.79 37.41
C ARG A 178 69.63 -26.38 37.03
N GLU A 179 70.20 -25.93 35.92
CA GLU A 179 71.52 -26.35 35.42
C GLU A 179 72.66 -25.94 36.38
N ASP A 180 72.58 -24.77 37.00
CA ASP A 180 73.57 -24.30 37.99
C ASP A 180 73.51 -25.08 39.31
N ILE A 181 72.30 -25.41 39.77
CA ILE A 181 72.07 -26.07 41.06
C ILE A 181 72.43 -27.56 41.01
N GLN A 182 72.12 -28.25 39.91
CA GLN A 182 72.29 -29.71 39.83
C GLN A 182 73.71 -30.23 40.11
N PRO A 183 74.79 -29.66 39.52
CA PRO A 183 76.16 -30.08 39.80
C PRO A 183 76.54 -29.88 41.26
N GLY A 184 76.16 -28.75 41.87
CA GLY A 184 76.43 -28.44 43.26
C GLY A 184 75.79 -29.44 44.22
N TYR A 185 74.49 -29.74 44.02
CA TYR A 185 73.78 -30.75 44.81
C TYR A 185 74.37 -32.15 44.62
N ALA A 186 74.69 -32.54 43.37
CA ALA A 186 75.30 -33.84 43.10
C ALA A 186 76.69 -33.98 43.75
N ALA A 187 77.49 -32.92 43.73
CA ALA A 187 78.82 -32.89 44.36
C ALA A 187 78.71 -32.94 45.90
N GLN A 188 77.85 -32.12 46.50
CA GLN A 188 77.62 -32.15 47.95
C GLN A 188 77.06 -33.50 48.41
N PHE A 189 76.14 -34.10 47.67
CA PHE A 189 75.61 -35.42 47.98
C PHE A 189 76.70 -36.51 47.92
N ARG A 190 77.59 -36.47 46.93
CA ARG A 190 78.75 -37.37 46.85
C ARG A 190 79.71 -37.19 48.04
N LEU A 191 79.97 -35.93 48.44
CA LEU A 191 80.80 -35.64 49.62
C LEU A 191 80.16 -36.20 50.90
N VAL A 192 78.87 -35.95 51.11
CA VAL A 192 78.13 -36.51 52.25
C VAL A 192 78.15 -38.04 52.23
N GLN A 193 77.97 -38.68 51.08
CA GLN A 193 78.09 -40.14 50.97
C GLN A 193 79.51 -40.63 51.32
N ALA A 194 80.55 -39.91 50.91
CA ALA A 194 81.93 -40.23 51.27
C ALA A 194 82.18 -40.06 52.77
N ASP A 195 81.73 -38.96 53.37
CA ASP A 195 81.83 -38.71 54.81
C ASP A 195 81.09 -39.77 55.62
N ILE A 196 79.87 -40.13 55.22
CA ILE A 196 79.10 -41.22 55.85
C ILE A 196 79.88 -42.54 55.78
N ARG A 197 80.50 -42.86 54.63
CA ARG A 197 81.31 -44.08 54.48
C ARG A 197 82.50 -44.06 55.43
N ALA A 198 83.23 -42.95 55.50
CA ALA A 198 84.39 -42.80 56.40
C ALA A 198 83.99 -42.91 57.89
N ILE A 199 82.84 -42.35 58.29
CA ILE A 199 82.31 -42.49 59.65
C ILE A 199 81.97 -43.94 59.96
N LYS A 200 81.28 -44.64 59.04
CA LYS A 200 80.92 -46.06 59.18
C LYS A 200 82.16 -46.95 59.36
N GLU A 201 83.20 -46.73 58.55
CA GLU A 201 84.49 -47.43 58.67
C GLU A 201 85.14 -47.20 60.05
N ARG A 202 85.14 -45.95 60.54
CA ARG A 202 85.72 -45.60 61.86
C ARG A 202 84.94 -46.18 63.05
N LEU A 203 83.64 -46.38 62.89
CA LEU A 203 82.76 -46.97 63.92
C LEU A 203 82.66 -48.52 63.82
N GLY A 204 83.34 -49.15 62.86
CA GLY A 204 83.30 -50.61 62.66
C GLY A 204 81.95 -51.13 62.18
N MET A 205 81.13 -50.26 61.59
CA MET A 205 79.81 -50.61 61.05
C MET A 205 79.96 -50.91 59.56
N SER A 206 79.81 -52.18 59.17
CA SER A 206 79.73 -52.61 57.77
C SER A 206 78.39 -52.23 57.13
#